data_AF-A0A953H386-F1
#
_entry.id   AF-A0A953H386-F1
#
_cell.length_a   1.000
_cell.length_b   1.000
_cell.length_c   1.000
_cell.angle_alpha   90.00
_cell.angle_beta   90.00
_cell.angle_gamma   90.00
#
_symmetry.space_group_name_H-M   'P 1'
#
loop_
_entity.id
_entity.type
_entity.pdbx_description
1 polymer ?
#
loop_
_entity_poly.entity_id
_entity_poly.type
_entity_poly.pdbx_seq_one_letter_code
_entity_poly.pdbx_strand_id
1 'polypeptide(L)'
;MIEAIIAAILDRGADAGIEVVASLKDPLHQAKLLGDAIHELYWKQKNLAAAVAVGKAVIKFGLQAAARVDQSDPKLAQELRGVVKGISYDIGSFTWPGWGEPGIEITKADLAAGREAAQINLQLGRELNRGDLPMSRAHWLAGAHLMSANKMGEAATEFKTAAKLARTAGSATDEWLNAGYAGLAMVLAQTENSEAWGELEEAKKQLRRLPEGEGFVAQLETALRVMRT
;
A
#
# COMPACT_ATOMS: atom_id res chain seq x y z
N MET A 1 1.21 -24.45 -9.02
CA MET A 1 0.18 -24.18 -7.99
C MET A 1 -0.43 -22.79 -8.18
N ILE A 2 0.38 -21.74 -8.28
CA ILE A 2 -0.11 -20.37 -8.52
C ILE A 2 -1.03 -20.25 -9.74
N GLU A 3 -0.69 -20.88 -10.86
CA GLU A 3 -1.52 -20.90 -12.08
C GLU A 3 -2.92 -21.50 -11.83
N ALA A 4 -3.02 -22.54 -11.01
CA ALA A 4 -4.30 -23.16 -10.68
C ALA A 4 -5.16 -22.25 -9.77
N ILE A 5 -4.52 -21.51 -8.86
CA ILE A 5 -5.20 -20.50 -8.02
C ILE A 5 -5.75 -19.39 -8.91
N ILE A 6 -4.92 -18.84 -9.81
CA ILE A 6 -5.33 -17.79 -10.74
C ILE A 6 -6.44 -18.26 -11.67
N ALA A 7 -6.32 -19.44 -12.26
CA ALA A 7 -7.36 -20.01 -13.11
C ALA A 7 -8.69 -20.16 -12.36
N ALA A 8 -8.67 -20.67 -11.12
CA ALA A 8 -9.86 -20.79 -10.30
C ALA A 8 -10.49 -19.42 -9.96
N ILE A 9 -9.67 -18.40 -9.67
CA ILE A 9 -10.15 -17.05 -9.37
C ILE A 9 -10.80 -16.40 -10.60
N LEU A 10 -10.19 -16.56 -11.77
CA LEU A 10 -10.71 -15.97 -13.00
C LEU A 10 -11.98 -16.68 -13.49
N ASP A 11 -12.10 -17.99 -13.28
CA ASP A 11 -13.25 -18.80 -13.68
C ASP A 11 -14.45 -18.66 -12.70
N ARG A 12 -14.18 -18.69 -11.38
CA ARG A 12 -15.21 -18.83 -10.34
C ARG A 12 -15.13 -17.82 -9.20
N GLY A 13 -14.22 -16.86 -9.24
CA GLY A 13 -14.06 -15.82 -8.24
C GLY A 13 -13.14 -16.17 -7.07
N ALA A 14 -12.94 -15.21 -6.16
CA ALA A 14 -11.93 -15.27 -5.10
C ALA A 14 -12.06 -16.51 -4.19
N ASP A 15 -13.29 -16.91 -3.85
CA ASP A 15 -13.55 -18.06 -2.98
C ASP A 15 -12.98 -19.37 -3.56
N ALA A 16 -13.06 -19.56 -4.88
CA ALA A 16 -12.49 -20.73 -5.54
C ALA A 16 -10.96 -20.76 -5.46
N GLY A 17 -10.29 -19.61 -5.52
CA GLY A 17 -8.85 -19.53 -5.29
C GLY A 17 -8.45 -19.90 -3.86
N ILE A 18 -9.27 -19.48 -2.88
CA ILE A 18 -9.08 -19.82 -1.47
C ILE A 18 -9.29 -21.32 -1.25
N GLU A 19 -10.28 -21.93 -1.88
CA GLU A 19 -10.52 -23.38 -1.82
C GLU A 19 -9.33 -24.19 -2.33
N VAL A 20 -8.64 -23.73 -3.39
CA VAL A 20 -7.44 -24.39 -3.93
C VAL A 20 -6.32 -24.48 -2.89
N VAL A 21 -6.15 -23.46 -2.04
CA VAL A 21 -5.13 -23.48 -0.98
C VAL A 21 -5.63 -24.04 0.34
N ALA A 22 -6.94 -24.14 0.55
CA ALA A 22 -7.54 -24.60 1.82
C ALA A 22 -7.16 -26.05 2.18
N SER A 23 -6.78 -26.87 1.20
CA SER A 23 -6.28 -28.24 1.45
C SER A 23 -4.87 -28.28 2.04
N LEU A 24 -4.12 -27.17 2.01
CA LEU A 24 -2.80 -27.08 2.64
C LEU A 24 -2.94 -27.04 4.16
N LYS A 25 -2.06 -27.71 4.90
CA LYS A 25 -2.10 -27.69 6.37
C LYS A 25 -1.44 -26.45 6.99
N ASP A 26 -0.56 -25.79 6.24
CA ASP A 26 0.24 -24.66 6.72
C ASP A 26 -0.45 -23.32 6.39
N PRO A 27 -1.02 -22.61 7.38
CA PRO A 27 -1.71 -21.34 7.14
C PRO A 27 -0.77 -20.23 6.64
N LEU A 28 0.53 -20.28 6.99
CA LEU A 28 1.48 -19.29 6.52
C LEU A 28 1.75 -19.48 5.03
N HIS A 29 1.91 -20.73 4.60
CA HIS A 29 2.07 -21.06 3.18
C HIS A 29 0.83 -20.68 2.36
N GLN A 30 -0.38 -20.94 2.88
CA GLN A 30 -1.61 -20.48 2.24
C GLN A 30 -1.64 -18.96 2.03
N ALA A 31 -1.34 -18.19 3.08
CA ALA A 31 -1.36 -16.73 3.02
C ALA A 31 -0.33 -16.18 2.02
N LYS A 32 0.87 -16.77 1.96
CA LYS A 32 1.91 -16.39 0.99
C LYS A 32 1.50 -16.66 -0.45
N LEU A 33 0.98 -17.84 -0.75
CA LEU A 33 0.53 -18.19 -2.11
C LEU A 33 -0.59 -17.28 -2.61
N LEU A 34 -1.53 -16.92 -1.73
CA LEU A 34 -2.57 -15.96 -2.09
C LEU A 34 -2.01 -14.53 -2.22
N GLY A 35 -0.98 -14.17 -1.45
CA GLY A 35 -0.21 -12.93 -1.67
C GLY A 35 0.41 -12.86 -3.06
N ASP A 36 1.07 -13.92 -3.50
CA ASP A 36 1.62 -14.01 -4.86
C ASP A 36 0.51 -13.92 -5.92
N ALA A 37 -0.66 -14.50 -5.65
CA ALA A 37 -1.80 -14.45 -6.56
C ALA A 37 -2.34 -13.02 -6.73
N ILE A 38 -2.36 -12.24 -5.65
CA ILE A 38 -2.77 -10.82 -5.68
C ILE A 38 -1.86 -10.02 -6.63
N HIS A 39 -0.54 -10.27 -6.61
CA HIS A 39 0.39 -9.60 -7.52
C HIS A 39 0.18 -10.01 -8.98
N GLU A 40 -0.03 -11.30 -9.26
CA GLU A 40 -0.36 -11.80 -10.60
C GLU A 40 -1.63 -11.17 -11.14
N LEU A 41 -2.69 -11.11 -10.32
CA LEU A 41 -3.97 -10.51 -10.69
C LEU A 41 -3.83 -9.02 -11.02
N TYR A 42 -3.07 -8.27 -10.22
CA TYR A 42 -2.89 -6.84 -10.43
C TYR A 42 -1.96 -6.54 -11.61
N TRP A 43 -0.73 -7.08 -11.60
CA TRP A 43 0.29 -6.69 -12.57
C TRP A 43 0.11 -7.34 -13.94
N LYS A 44 -0.27 -8.63 -13.99
CA LYS A 44 -0.39 -9.38 -15.25
C LYS A 44 -1.81 -9.36 -15.80
N GLN A 45 -2.81 -9.64 -14.96
CA GLN A 45 -4.20 -9.73 -15.41
C GLN A 45 -4.93 -8.39 -15.43
N LYS A 46 -4.35 -7.34 -14.81
CA LYS A 46 -4.98 -6.03 -14.62
C LYS A 46 -6.39 -6.11 -14.02
N ASN A 47 -6.60 -7.10 -13.15
CA ASN A 47 -7.89 -7.36 -12.51
C ASN A 47 -7.85 -6.92 -11.05
N LEU A 48 -8.01 -5.61 -10.83
CA LEU A 48 -8.01 -5.01 -9.49
C LEU A 48 -9.12 -5.58 -8.60
N ALA A 49 -10.33 -5.75 -9.14
CA ALA A 49 -11.46 -6.26 -8.38
C ALA A 49 -11.17 -7.65 -7.78
N ALA A 50 -10.58 -8.56 -8.57
CA ALA A 50 -10.16 -9.87 -8.08
C ALA A 50 -9.02 -9.77 -7.05
N ALA A 51 -8.01 -8.91 -7.30
CA ALA A 51 -6.91 -8.68 -6.38
C ALA A 51 -7.41 -8.18 -5.01
N VAL A 52 -8.35 -7.22 -4.99
CA VAL A 52 -8.98 -6.68 -3.78
C VAL A 52 -9.81 -7.73 -3.07
N ALA A 53 -10.62 -8.52 -3.80
CA ALA A 53 -11.45 -9.56 -3.20
C ALA A 53 -10.59 -10.63 -2.49
N VAL A 54 -9.54 -11.12 -3.14
CA VAL A 54 -8.59 -12.07 -2.55
C VAL A 54 -7.84 -11.43 -1.39
N GLY A 55 -7.36 -10.19 -1.55
CA GLY A 55 -6.65 -9.45 -0.51
C GLY A 55 -7.46 -9.33 0.79
N LYS A 56 -8.73 -8.93 0.70
CA LYS A 56 -9.62 -8.85 1.87
C LYS A 56 -9.79 -10.20 2.55
N ALA A 57 -9.96 -11.27 1.78
CA ALA A 57 -10.11 -12.61 2.33
C ALA A 57 -8.84 -13.08 3.04
N VAL A 58 -7.66 -12.85 2.46
CA VAL A 58 -6.38 -13.23 3.07
C VAL A 58 -6.08 -12.42 4.31
N ILE A 59 -6.36 -11.11 4.31
CA ILE A 59 -6.20 -10.26 5.49
C ILE A 59 -7.03 -10.83 6.66
N LYS A 60 -8.32 -11.12 6.40
CA LYS A 60 -9.20 -11.72 7.41
C LYS A 60 -8.70 -13.09 7.88
N PHE A 61 -8.39 -13.99 6.94
CA PHE A 61 -7.91 -15.34 7.23
C PHE A 61 -6.60 -15.31 8.05
N GLY A 62 -5.63 -14.51 7.63
CA GLY A 62 -4.31 -14.43 8.26
C GLY A 62 -4.39 -13.89 9.68
N LEU A 63 -5.22 -12.88 9.93
CA LEU A 63 -5.46 -12.37 11.30
C LEU A 63 -6.14 -13.43 12.19
N GLN A 64 -7.13 -14.15 11.66
CA GLN A 64 -7.80 -15.23 12.39
C GLN A 64 -6.87 -16.42 12.66
N ALA A 65 -6.01 -16.77 11.71
CA ALA A 65 -5.00 -17.80 11.86
C ALA A 65 -3.97 -17.39 12.93
N ALA A 66 -3.47 -16.15 12.88
CA ALA A 66 -2.55 -15.62 13.87
C ALA A 66 -3.15 -15.66 15.29
N ALA A 67 -4.40 -15.22 15.45
CA ALA A 67 -5.08 -15.23 16.75
C ALA A 67 -5.26 -16.65 17.32
N ARG A 68 -5.52 -17.66 16.47
CA ARG A 68 -5.68 -19.06 16.92
C ARG A 68 -4.39 -19.68 17.44
N VAL A 69 -3.26 -19.32 16.86
CA VAL A 69 -1.96 -19.89 17.23
C VAL A 69 -1.18 -18.99 18.19
N ASP A 70 -1.69 -17.81 18.55
CA ASP A 70 -0.95 -16.78 19.30
C ASP A 70 -0.38 -17.26 20.63
N GLN A 71 -1.11 -18.12 21.34
CA GLN A 71 -0.67 -18.68 22.63
C GLN A 71 0.20 -19.93 22.47
N SER A 72 -0.09 -20.76 21.47
CA SER A 72 0.58 -22.06 21.26
C SER A 72 1.86 -21.96 20.43
N ASP A 73 1.90 -21.01 19.50
CA ASP A 73 3.01 -20.72 18.59
C ASP A 73 3.06 -19.21 18.28
N PRO A 74 3.60 -18.40 19.21
CA PRO A 74 3.70 -16.95 19.03
C PRO A 74 4.54 -16.54 17.82
N LYS A 75 5.52 -17.37 17.42
CA LYS A 75 6.37 -17.10 16.28
C LYS A 75 5.57 -17.20 14.98
N LEU A 76 4.81 -18.27 14.80
CA LEU A 76 3.91 -18.40 13.65
C LEU A 76 2.87 -17.28 13.60
N ALA A 77 2.31 -16.89 14.76
CA ALA A 77 1.37 -15.78 14.83
C ALA A 77 2.00 -14.45 14.37
N GLN A 78 3.27 -14.20 14.75
CA GLN A 78 4.03 -13.03 14.31
C GLN A 78 4.31 -13.07 12.80
N GLU A 79 4.67 -14.23 12.25
CA GLU A 79 4.93 -14.41 10.81
C GLU A 79 3.65 -14.18 9.99
N LEU A 80 2.51 -14.70 10.44
CA LEU A 80 1.20 -14.50 9.81
C LEU A 80 0.81 -13.02 9.79
N ARG A 81 0.92 -12.31 10.93
CA ARG A 81 0.70 -10.85 10.99
C ARG A 81 1.66 -10.10 10.06
N GLY A 82 2.89 -10.57 9.92
CA GLY A 82 3.88 -10.02 8.99
C GLY A 82 3.43 -10.13 7.53
N VAL A 83 2.92 -11.30 7.11
CA VAL A 83 2.37 -11.50 5.76
C VAL A 83 1.14 -10.63 5.54
N VAL A 84 0.21 -10.59 6.51
CA VAL A 84 -0.99 -9.73 6.44
C VAL A 84 -0.59 -8.26 6.29
N LYS A 85 0.42 -7.79 7.03
CA LYS A 85 0.93 -6.43 6.87
C LYS A 85 1.37 -6.17 5.43
N GLY A 86 2.15 -7.08 4.83
CA GLY A 86 2.60 -6.99 3.43
C GLY A 86 1.43 -6.89 2.46
N ILE A 87 0.49 -7.83 2.54
CA ILE A 87 -0.70 -7.85 1.67
C ILE A 87 -1.55 -6.58 1.85
N SER A 88 -1.67 -6.08 3.08
CA SER A 88 -2.38 -4.83 3.35
C SER A 88 -1.69 -3.61 2.71
N TYR A 89 -0.36 -3.62 2.60
CA TYR A 89 0.37 -2.61 1.84
C TYR A 89 0.03 -2.68 0.36
N ASP A 90 0.06 -3.89 -0.21
CA ASP A 90 -0.19 -4.11 -1.64
C ASP A 90 -1.60 -3.67 -2.02
N ILE A 91 -2.62 -4.12 -1.28
CA ILE A 91 -4.01 -3.70 -1.52
C ILE A 91 -4.17 -2.19 -1.35
N GLY A 92 -3.58 -1.60 -0.32
CA GLY A 92 -3.61 -0.14 -0.17
C GLY A 92 -2.95 0.57 -1.35
N SER A 93 -1.81 0.07 -1.83
CA SER A 93 -1.09 0.68 -2.95
C SER A 93 -1.86 0.53 -4.27
N PHE A 94 -2.32 -0.67 -4.59
CA PHE A 94 -3.01 -1.00 -5.85
C PHE A 94 -4.32 -0.25 -6.04
N THR A 95 -4.95 0.16 -4.94
CA THR A 95 -6.22 0.90 -4.94
C THR A 95 -6.02 2.42 -4.87
N TRP A 96 -4.78 2.91 -4.84
CA TRP A 96 -4.52 4.34 -4.80
C TRP A 96 -4.55 4.97 -6.21
N PRO A 97 -5.44 5.94 -6.48
CA PRO A 97 -5.60 6.50 -7.82
C PRO A 97 -4.41 7.35 -8.26
N GLY A 98 -3.56 7.80 -7.32
CA GLY A 98 -2.41 8.65 -7.63
C GLY A 98 -1.37 8.00 -8.56
N TRP A 99 -1.43 6.68 -8.74
CA TRP A 99 -0.62 5.99 -9.73
C TRP A 99 -1.02 6.28 -11.18
N GLY A 100 -2.29 6.59 -11.45
CA GLY A 100 -2.79 6.78 -12.81
C GLY A 100 -2.52 5.58 -13.73
N GLU A 101 -2.59 4.37 -13.18
CA GLU A 101 -2.20 3.12 -13.86
C GLU A 101 -3.10 2.85 -15.08
N PRO A 102 -2.55 2.76 -16.30
CA PRO A 102 -3.33 2.48 -17.50
C PRO A 102 -4.03 1.11 -17.42
N GLY A 103 -5.33 1.09 -17.75
CA GLY A 103 -6.13 -0.13 -17.78
C GLY A 103 -6.66 -0.59 -16.42
N ILE A 104 -6.42 0.16 -15.34
CA ILE A 104 -7.01 -0.09 -14.02
C ILE A 104 -8.02 1.00 -13.72
N GLU A 105 -9.29 0.61 -13.57
CA GLU A 105 -10.33 1.47 -13.04
C GLU A 105 -10.44 1.26 -11.53
N ILE A 106 -10.38 2.36 -10.77
CA ILE A 106 -10.53 2.35 -9.31
C ILE A 106 -11.92 2.86 -8.95
N THR A 107 -12.73 1.99 -8.35
CA THR A 107 -14.08 2.32 -7.91
C THR A 107 -14.08 2.90 -6.48
N LYS A 108 -15.23 3.44 -6.05
CA LYS A 108 -15.41 3.87 -4.64
C LYS A 108 -15.26 2.71 -3.65
N ALA A 109 -15.62 1.49 -4.04
CA ALA A 109 -15.46 0.31 -3.20
C ALA A 109 -13.99 -0.05 -3.03
N ASP A 110 -13.19 0.09 -4.09
CA ASP A 110 -11.74 -0.13 -4.05
C ASP A 110 -11.05 0.89 -3.17
N LEU A 111 -11.42 2.18 -3.26
CA LEU A 111 -10.89 3.23 -2.37
C LEU A 111 -11.19 2.92 -0.89
N ALA A 112 -12.39 2.46 -0.58
CA ALA A 112 -12.76 2.10 0.78
C ALA A 112 -11.93 0.91 1.29
N ALA A 113 -11.76 -0.13 0.46
CA ALA A 113 -10.94 -1.30 0.78
C ALA A 113 -9.46 -0.92 0.95
N GLY A 114 -8.94 -0.05 0.09
CA GLY A 114 -7.58 0.48 0.15
C GLY A 114 -7.30 1.23 1.45
N ARG A 115 -8.23 2.10 1.86
CA ARG A 115 -8.12 2.86 3.11
C ARG A 115 -8.13 1.94 4.33
N GLU A 116 -9.00 0.94 4.35
CA GLU A 116 -9.02 -0.08 5.41
C GLU A 116 -7.68 -0.84 5.46
N ALA A 117 -7.17 -1.29 4.30
CA ALA A 117 -5.89 -1.97 4.21
C ALA A 117 -4.71 -1.10 4.66
N ALA A 118 -4.70 0.20 4.32
CA ALA A 118 -3.69 1.14 4.79
C ALA A 118 -3.69 1.28 6.32
N GLN A 119 -4.87 1.33 6.94
CA GLN A 119 -5.02 1.39 8.39
C GLN A 119 -4.52 0.10 9.07
N ILE A 120 -4.89 -1.07 8.52
CA ILE A 120 -4.40 -2.37 8.99
C ILE A 120 -2.88 -2.47 8.86
N ASN A 121 -2.30 -2.03 7.75
CA ASN A 121 -0.85 -2.01 7.54
C ASN A 121 -0.12 -1.17 8.61
N LEU A 122 -0.64 0.02 8.90
CA LEU A 122 -0.08 0.92 9.91
C LEU A 122 -0.21 0.34 11.32
N GLN A 123 -1.39 -0.20 11.66
CA GLN A 123 -1.63 -0.87 12.94
C GLN A 123 -0.67 -2.04 13.14
N LEU A 124 -0.58 -2.96 12.18
CA LEU A 124 0.32 -4.11 12.24
C LEU A 124 1.79 -3.69 12.24
N GLY A 125 2.14 -2.56 11.63
CA GLY A 125 3.47 -1.96 11.73
C GLY A 125 3.85 -1.66 13.18
N ARG A 126 2.93 -1.07 13.94
CA ARG A 126 3.10 -0.76 15.37
C ARG A 126 3.13 -2.03 16.22
N GLU A 127 2.17 -2.93 16.03
CA GLU A 127 2.07 -4.18 16.79
C GLU A 127 3.30 -5.08 16.61
N LEU A 128 3.85 -5.14 15.41
CA LEU A 128 5.04 -5.93 15.09
C LEU A 128 6.35 -5.20 15.40
N ASN A 129 6.28 -4.02 16.01
CA ASN A 129 7.43 -3.14 16.31
C ASN A 129 8.37 -2.99 15.11
N ARG A 130 7.81 -2.67 13.94
CA ARG A 130 8.61 -2.51 12.73
C ARG A 130 9.49 -1.27 12.85
N GLY A 131 10.70 -1.36 12.30
CA GLY A 131 11.64 -0.24 12.27
C GLY A 131 11.14 0.93 11.41
N ASP A 132 11.94 2.00 11.39
CA ASP A 132 11.53 3.30 10.87
C ASP A 132 11.17 3.27 9.38
N LEU A 133 11.92 2.57 8.52
CA LEU A 133 11.62 2.54 7.09
C LEU A 133 10.28 1.85 6.76
N PRO A 134 9.97 0.64 7.27
CA PRO A 134 8.63 0.07 7.12
C PRO A 134 7.50 0.93 7.69
N MET A 135 7.76 1.68 8.76
CA MET A 135 6.78 2.61 9.34
C MET A 135 6.61 3.86 8.47
N SER A 136 7.69 4.38 7.89
CA SER A 136 7.66 5.47 6.90
C SER A 136 6.71 5.11 5.75
N ARG A 137 6.87 3.93 5.16
CA ARG A 137 5.99 3.44 4.08
C ARG A 137 4.54 3.23 4.51
N ALA A 138 4.30 2.83 5.75
CA ALA A 138 2.95 2.72 6.29
C ALA A 138 2.26 4.10 6.44
N HIS A 139 3.00 5.10 6.91
CA HIS A 139 2.53 6.48 6.99
C HIS A 139 2.32 7.10 5.60
N TRP A 140 3.23 6.85 4.65
CA TRP A 140 3.04 7.23 3.25
C TRP A 140 1.72 6.70 2.70
N LEU A 141 1.45 5.41 2.90
CA LEU A 141 0.24 4.77 2.41
C LEU A 141 -1.03 5.34 3.05
N ALA A 142 -0.99 5.66 4.35
CA ALA A 142 -2.08 6.36 5.03
C ALA A 142 -2.31 7.77 4.44
N GLY A 143 -1.24 8.53 4.20
CA GLY A 143 -1.29 9.85 3.57
C GLY A 143 -1.91 9.80 2.16
N ALA A 144 -1.54 8.80 1.36
CA ALA A 144 -2.06 8.59 0.00
C ALA A 144 -3.60 8.42 -0.02
N HIS A 145 -4.14 7.62 0.90
CA HIS A 145 -5.59 7.44 1.03
C HIS A 145 -6.31 8.64 1.65
N LEU A 146 -5.63 9.44 2.49
CA LEU A 146 -6.16 10.72 2.96
C LEU A 146 -6.26 11.74 1.83
N MET A 147 -5.28 11.81 0.92
CA MET A 147 -5.38 12.64 -0.29
C MET A 147 -6.59 12.24 -1.15
N SER A 148 -6.76 10.93 -1.37
CA SER A 148 -7.90 10.40 -2.15
C SER A 148 -9.25 10.71 -1.51
N ALA A 149 -9.27 10.93 -0.19
CA ALA A 149 -10.44 11.36 0.57
C ALA A 149 -10.57 12.90 0.71
N ASN A 150 -9.81 13.66 -0.07
CA ASN A 150 -9.75 15.12 -0.04
C ASN A 150 -9.38 15.74 1.32
N LYS A 151 -8.59 15.01 2.13
CA LYS A 151 -8.12 15.43 3.46
C LYS A 151 -6.66 15.88 3.40
N MET A 152 -6.39 16.90 2.60
CA MET A 152 -5.02 17.28 2.23
C MET A 152 -4.13 17.67 3.43
N GLY A 153 -4.67 18.37 4.43
CA GLY A 153 -3.90 18.73 5.64
C GLY A 153 -3.52 17.52 6.51
N GLU A 154 -4.43 16.55 6.65
CA GLU A 154 -4.15 15.28 7.33
C GLU A 154 -3.11 14.48 6.53
N ALA A 155 -3.26 14.42 5.20
CA ALA A 155 -2.31 13.73 4.33
C ALA A 155 -0.90 14.31 4.44
N ALA A 156 -0.76 15.64 4.40
CA ALA A 156 0.53 16.31 4.56
C ALA A 156 1.19 15.96 5.91
N THR A 157 0.40 15.83 6.98
CA THR A 157 0.90 15.40 8.30
C THR A 157 1.46 13.96 8.26
N GLU A 158 0.74 13.04 7.61
CA GLU A 158 1.20 11.66 7.45
C GLU A 158 2.49 11.58 6.62
N PHE A 159 2.58 12.31 5.51
CA PHE A 159 3.79 12.34 4.69
C PHE A 159 4.98 12.99 5.40
N LYS A 160 4.77 14.05 6.18
CA LYS A 160 5.84 14.65 7.02
C LYS A 160 6.35 13.65 8.06
N THR A 161 5.44 12.86 8.65
CA THR A 161 5.81 11.76 9.55
C THR A 161 6.63 10.70 8.82
N ALA A 162 6.18 10.29 7.63
CA ALA A 162 6.88 9.34 6.78
C ALA A 162 8.29 9.82 6.40
N ALA A 163 8.45 11.10 6.02
CA ALA A 163 9.75 11.69 5.68
C ALA A 163 10.71 11.68 6.87
N LYS A 164 10.23 12.03 8.08
CA LYS A 164 11.04 11.97 9.31
C LYS A 164 11.53 10.56 9.60
N LEU A 165 10.66 9.56 9.50
CA LEU A 165 11.01 8.16 9.71
C LEU A 165 12.02 7.65 8.66
N ALA A 166 11.82 8.02 7.39
CA ALA A 166 12.77 7.68 6.33
C ALA A 166 14.17 8.28 6.57
N ARG A 167 14.23 9.54 7.02
CA ARG A 167 15.47 10.19 7.43
C ARG A 167 16.16 9.43 8.56
N THR A 168 15.43 9.07 9.61
CA THR A 168 15.97 8.29 10.74
C THR A 168 16.49 6.92 10.28
N ALA A 169 15.83 6.30 9.31
CA ALA A 169 16.27 5.05 8.70
C ALA A 169 17.47 5.21 7.73
N GLY A 170 17.91 6.44 7.45
CA GLY A 170 18.99 6.72 6.49
C GLY A 170 18.58 6.58 5.01
N SER A 171 17.28 6.54 4.69
CA SER A 171 16.81 6.48 3.30
C SER A 171 16.53 7.88 2.76
N ALA A 172 17.52 8.46 2.09
CA ALA A 172 17.38 9.77 1.44
C ALA A 172 16.29 9.77 0.35
N THR A 173 16.15 8.67 -0.38
CA THR A 173 15.12 8.52 -1.43
C THR A 173 13.72 8.57 -0.83
N ASP A 174 13.43 7.73 0.18
CA ASP A 174 12.11 7.74 0.83
C ASP A 174 11.86 9.07 1.57
N GLU A 175 12.89 9.71 2.12
CA GLU A 175 12.77 11.02 2.77
C GLU A 175 12.25 12.08 1.79
N TRP A 176 12.96 12.27 0.67
CA TRP A 176 12.60 13.30 -0.30
C TRP A 176 11.33 12.97 -1.07
N LEU A 177 11.05 11.68 -1.30
CA LEU A 177 9.79 11.26 -1.90
C LEU A 177 8.60 11.60 -1.01
N ASN A 178 8.69 11.29 0.28
CA ASN A 178 7.67 11.65 1.26
C ASN A 178 7.53 13.16 1.43
N ALA A 179 8.64 13.91 1.43
CA ALA A 179 8.60 15.37 1.46
C ALA A 179 7.88 15.93 0.21
N GLY A 180 8.14 15.35 -0.96
CA GLY A 180 7.44 15.69 -2.21
C GLY A 180 5.94 15.45 -2.10
N TYR A 181 5.50 14.31 -1.56
CA TYR A 181 4.07 14.05 -1.35
C TYR A 181 3.44 14.98 -0.31
N ALA A 182 4.19 15.39 0.73
CA ALA A 182 3.71 16.40 1.67
C ALA A 182 3.48 17.76 0.98
N GLY A 183 4.45 18.23 0.18
CA GLY A 183 4.32 19.46 -0.60
C GLY A 183 3.18 19.37 -1.63
N LEU A 184 3.05 18.24 -2.31
CA LEU A 184 1.96 17.98 -3.25
C LEU A 184 0.59 18.07 -2.57
N ALA A 185 0.41 17.43 -1.40
CA ALA A 185 -0.84 17.54 -0.64
C ALA A 185 -1.16 19.00 -0.29
N MET A 186 -0.17 19.79 0.11
CA MET A 186 -0.36 21.22 0.40
C MET A 186 -0.71 22.04 -0.84
N VAL A 187 -0.08 21.78 -1.99
CA VAL A 187 -0.44 22.41 -3.28
C VAL A 187 -1.88 22.11 -3.67
N LEU A 188 -2.35 20.88 -3.44
CA LEU A 188 -3.75 20.52 -3.67
C LEU A 188 -4.72 21.17 -2.69
N ALA A 189 -4.28 21.44 -1.45
CA ALA A 189 -5.09 22.15 -0.45
C ALA A 189 -5.24 23.65 -0.78
N GLN A 190 -4.20 24.27 -1.34
CA GLN A 190 -4.10 25.71 -1.56
C GLN A 190 -3.36 26.00 -2.87
N THR A 191 -4.08 26.02 -3.99
CA THR A 191 -3.52 26.06 -5.34
C THR A 191 -2.63 27.27 -5.63
N GLU A 192 -2.81 28.38 -4.93
CA GLU A 192 -2.08 29.65 -5.12
C GLU A 192 -0.95 29.88 -4.09
N ASN A 193 -0.73 28.95 -3.15
CA ASN A 193 0.30 29.11 -2.13
C ASN A 193 1.70 28.85 -2.70
N SER A 194 2.49 29.92 -2.88
CA SER A 194 3.85 29.86 -3.43
C SER A 194 4.83 29.06 -2.56
N GLU A 195 4.61 28.98 -1.25
CA GLU A 195 5.45 28.22 -0.33
C GLU A 195 5.28 26.71 -0.55
N ALA A 196 4.03 26.24 -0.67
CA ALA A 196 3.73 24.82 -0.92
C ALA A 196 4.33 24.34 -2.25
N TRP A 197 4.29 25.18 -3.29
CA TRP A 197 4.96 24.92 -4.55
C TRP A 197 6.48 24.89 -4.41
N GLY A 198 7.06 25.80 -3.63
CA GLY A 198 8.49 25.82 -3.34
C GLY A 198 8.97 24.54 -2.65
N GLU A 199 8.21 24.03 -1.67
CA GLU A 199 8.51 22.76 -0.99
C GLU A 199 8.49 21.56 -1.96
N LEU A 200 7.47 21.48 -2.82
CA LEU A 200 7.35 20.42 -3.83
C LEU A 200 8.52 20.46 -4.83
N GLU A 201 8.86 21.63 -5.36
CA GLU A 201 9.93 21.76 -6.35
C GLU A 201 11.32 21.50 -5.75
N GLU A 202 11.57 21.89 -4.50
CA GLU A 202 12.81 21.52 -3.82
C GLU A 202 12.92 20.01 -3.61
N ALA A 203 11.84 19.34 -3.20
CA ALA A 203 11.82 17.88 -3.06
C ALA A 203 12.13 17.18 -4.41
N LYS A 204 11.50 17.63 -5.51
CA LYS A 204 11.81 17.11 -6.86
C LYS A 204 13.27 17.31 -7.24
N LYS A 205 13.83 18.49 -6.96
CA LYS A 205 15.24 18.81 -7.23
C LYS A 205 16.19 17.91 -6.44
N GLN A 206 15.87 17.57 -5.20
CA GLN A 206 16.67 16.64 -4.41
C GLN A 206 16.53 15.20 -4.92
N LEU A 207 15.31 14.77 -5.28
CA LEU A 207 15.08 13.45 -5.86
C LEU A 207 15.90 13.23 -7.14
N ARG A 208 15.95 14.20 -8.06
CA ARG A 208 16.74 14.09 -9.31
C ARG A 208 18.23 13.84 -9.10
N ARG A 209 18.77 14.12 -7.91
CA ARG A 209 20.18 13.88 -7.56
C ARG A 209 20.43 12.45 -7.06
N LEU A 210 19.38 11.67 -6.84
CA LEU A 210 19.44 10.30 -6.34
C LEU A 210 19.25 9.29 -7.49
N PRO A 211 19.68 8.03 -7.29
CA PRO A 211 19.37 6.95 -8.22
C PRO A 211 17.86 6.84 -8.45
N GLU A 212 17.46 6.67 -9.71
CA GLU A 212 16.04 6.59 -10.13
C GLU A 212 15.21 7.85 -9.82
N GLY A 213 15.87 8.96 -9.50
CA GLY A 213 15.26 10.25 -9.13
C GLY A 213 14.18 10.74 -10.08
N GLU A 214 14.42 10.66 -11.38
CA GLU A 214 13.43 11.07 -12.40
C GLU A 214 12.16 10.22 -12.36
N GLY A 215 12.28 8.92 -12.05
CA GLY A 215 11.11 8.05 -11.87
C GLY A 215 10.25 8.48 -10.68
N PHE A 216 10.87 8.87 -9.56
CA PHE A 216 10.16 9.38 -8.39
C PHE A 216 9.52 10.75 -8.64
N VAL A 217 10.17 11.63 -9.39
CA VAL A 217 9.56 12.90 -9.81
C VAL A 217 8.34 12.65 -10.70
N ALA A 218 8.43 11.73 -11.65
CA ALA A 218 7.30 11.37 -12.51
C ALA A 218 6.11 10.81 -11.71
N GLN A 219 6.35 10.09 -10.61
CA GLN A 219 5.27 9.67 -9.70
C GLN A 219 4.56 10.86 -9.06
N LEU A 220 5.31 11.86 -8.54
CA LEU A 220 4.73 13.07 -7.96
C LEU A 220 3.90 13.86 -9.00
N GLU A 221 4.42 13.97 -10.22
CA GLU A 221 3.73 14.68 -11.31
C GLU A 221 2.46 13.95 -11.76
N THR A 222 2.51 12.62 -11.81
CA THR A 222 1.35 11.78 -12.12
C THR A 222 0.28 11.94 -11.04
N ALA A 223 0.65 11.83 -9.76
CA ALA A 223 -0.28 12.02 -8.65
C ALA A 223 -0.88 13.42 -8.66
N LEU A 224 -0.09 14.47 -8.92
CA LEU A 224 -0.59 15.85 -9.02
C LEU A 224 -1.63 15.99 -10.14
N ARG A 225 -1.36 15.39 -11.31
CA ARG A 225 -2.29 15.41 -12.45
C ARG A 225 -3.59 14.70 -12.13
N VAL A 226 -3.52 13.49 -11.56
CA VAL A 226 -4.72 12.67 -11.26
C VAL A 226 -5.54 13.27 -10.12
N MET A 227 -4.91 13.84 -9.10
CA MET A 227 -5.62 14.34 -7.92
C MET A 227 -6.25 15.72 -8.12
N ARG A 228 -5.99 16.38 -9.26
CA ARG A 228 -6.59 17.68 -9.62
C ARG A 228 -7.89 17.57 -10.40
N THR A 229 -8.18 16.41 -10.97
CA THR A 229 -9.38 16.15 -11.78
C THR A 229 -10.56 15.78 -10.89
#